data_AF-A0A1G5E7E8-F1
#
_entry.id   AF-A0A1G5E7E8-F1
#
_cell.length_a   1.000
_cell.length_b   1.000
_cell.length_c   1.000
_cell.angle_alpha   90.00
_cell.angle_beta   90.00
_cell.angle_gamma   90.00
#
_symmetry.space_group_name_H-M   'P 1'
#
loop_
_entity.id
_entity.type
_entity.pdbx_description
1 polymer ?
#
loop_
_entity_poly.entity_id
_entity_poly.type
_entity_poly.pdbx_seq_one_letter_code
_entity_poly.pdbx_strand_id
1 'polypeptide(L)'
;MMDNVKAKKHLGQHFLKDENVARKIADTLSLEGYDHVLEIGPGMGVLTKYLLDKPINVYVIEIDVESVAYLNGHYPKLHGHILSEDFLKYDINKVFEGKPLAIIGNFPYNISSQIVFRALDLRAQIPEFSGMFQKEVAERICEKKGSKTYGILSVLVQAFYEAEYLFTVSEDVFNPPPKVKSGVLRLRRKENFALPCSERLFFTVVKTAFGQRRKTIRNSLKTLNLSDNLRQDAIFDLRPEQLSVEEFIALTQKIEADGV
;
A
#
# COMPACT_ATOMS: atom_id res chain seq x y z
N MET A 1 -4.75 30.39 20.42
CA MET A 1 -4.93 30.58 18.97
C MET A 1 -3.80 29.85 18.24
N MET A 2 -3.95 28.55 18.05
CA MET A 2 -3.09 27.71 17.20
C MET A 2 -4.03 26.81 16.38
N ASP A 3 -4.98 27.44 15.69
CA ASP A 3 -6.23 26.75 15.32
C ASP A 3 -6.28 26.33 13.84
N ASN A 4 -5.18 26.35 13.10
CA ASN A 4 -5.16 25.80 11.75
C ASN A 4 -3.78 25.32 11.31
N VAL A 5 -3.58 24.00 11.25
CA VAL A 5 -2.49 23.39 10.48
C VAL A 5 -2.76 23.68 9.00
N LYS A 6 -1.83 24.39 8.34
CA LYS A 6 -1.97 24.72 6.93
C LYS A 6 -1.47 23.57 6.07
N ALA A 7 -2.24 23.22 5.04
CA ALA A 7 -1.85 22.17 4.10
C ALA A 7 -0.55 22.54 3.37
N LYS A 8 0.45 21.67 3.48
CA LYS A 8 1.76 21.81 2.86
C LYS A 8 1.78 21.09 1.51
N LYS A 9 1.82 21.84 0.41
CA LYS A 9 1.82 21.28 -0.96
C LYS A 9 2.93 20.26 -1.21
N HIS A 10 4.13 20.50 -0.66
CA HIS A 10 5.28 19.61 -0.85
C HIS A 10 5.12 18.25 -0.14
N LEU A 11 4.27 18.19 0.89
CA LEU A 11 3.89 16.94 1.57
C LEU A 11 2.67 16.26 0.94
N GLY A 12 2.06 16.85 -0.10
CA GLY A 12 0.86 16.30 -0.74
C GLY A 12 -0.38 16.30 0.15
N GLN A 13 -0.43 17.17 1.17
CA GLN A 13 -1.52 17.18 2.15
C GLN A 13 -2.85 17.67 1.54
N HIS A 14 -3.86 16.82 1.63
CA HIS A 14 -5.27 17.12 1.37
C HIS A 14 -6.06 16.67 2.59
N PHE A 15 -6.56 17.61 3.40
CA PHE A 15 -7.26 17.26 4.63
C PHE A 15 -8.69 16.83 4.30
N LEU A 16 -9.05 15.61 4.66
CA LEU A 16 -10.42 15.12 4.61
C LEU A 16 -11.26 15.95 5.60
N LYS A 17 -12.40 16.47 5.16
CA LYS A 17 -13.34 17.24 6.00
C LYS A 17 -14.70 16.56 6.19
N ASP A 18 -14.99 15.51 5.42
CA ASP A 18 -16.24 14.77 5.55
C ASP A 18 -16.13 13.65 6.58
N GLU A 19 -16.91 13.81 7.64
CA GLU A 19 -16.97 12.93 8.80
C GLU A 19 -17.50 11.53 8.49
N ASN A 20 -18.45 11.43 7.56
CA ASN A 20 -19.04 10.16 7.18
C ASN A 20 -18.04 9.34 6.36
N VAL A 21 -17.29 9.99 5.46
CA VAL A 21 -16.20 9.36 4.72
C VAL A 21 -15.10 8.89 5.66
N ALA A 22 -14.69 9.73 6.61
CA ALA A 22 -13.67 9.37 7.59
C ALA A 22 -14.07 8.15 8.43
N ARG A 23 -15.31 8.13 8.94
CA ARG A 23 -15.87 6.97 9.64
C ARG A 23 -15.89 5.72 8.76
N LYS A 24 -16.39 5.82 7.53
CA LYS A 24 -16.43 4.69 6.58
C LYS A 24 -15.04 4.12 6.31
N ILE A 25 -14.00 4.96 6.24
CA ILE A 25 -12.62 4.50 6.10
C ILE A 25 -12.17 3.80 7.39
N ALA A 26 -12.43 4.35 8.58
CA ALA A 26 -12.07 3.68 9.84
C ALA A 26 -12.76 2.31 10.01
N ASP A 27 -13.97 2.16 9.45
CA ASP A 27 -14.78 0.95 9.52
C ASP A 27 -14.40 -0.13 8.50
N THR A 28 -13.39 0.10 7.64
CA THR A 28 -12.93 -0.92 6.69
C THR A 28 -12.11 -2.03 7.34
N LEU A 29 -11.46 -1.72 8.46
CA LEU A 29 -10.66 -2.66 9.25
C LEU A 29 -11.54 -3.71 9.92
N SER A 30 -11.16 -4.98 9.77
CA SER A 30 -11.87 -6.11 10.39
C SER A 30 -11.66 -6.19 11.91
N LEU A 31 -10.53 -5.69 12.41
CA LEU A 31 -10.06 -5.86 13.79
C LEU A 31 -9.81 -7.34 14.16
N GLU A 32 -9.48 -8.17 13.17
CA GLU A 32 -9.23 -9.60 13.36
C GLU A 32 -7.73 -9.93 13.23
N GLY A 33 -7.16 -10.61 14.24
CA GLY A 33 -5.78 -11.10 14.20
C GLY A 33 -4.70 -10.04 14.51
N TYR A 34 -5.08 -8.89 15.06
CA TYR A 34 -4.19 -7.84 15.54
C TYR A 34 -4.88 -6.98 16.61
N ASP A 35 -4.09 -6.46 17.55
CA ASP A 35 -4.56 -5.52 18.59
C ASP A 35 -4.05 -4.09 18.37
N HIS A 36 -3.15 -3.90 17.41
CA HIS A 36 -2.50 -2.63 17.12
C HIS A 36 -2.92 -2.11 15.75
N VAL A 37 -3.18 -0.81 15.66
CA VAL A 37 -3.39 -0.10 14.39
C VAL A 37 -2.43 1.05 14.32
N LEU A 38 -1.69 1.14 13.20
CA LEU A 38 -0.86 2.28 12.87
C LEU A 38 -1.53 3.11 11.77
N GLU A 39 -1.97 4.31 12.14
CA GLU A 39 -2.43 5.30 11.16
C GLU A 39 -1.23 6.09 10.60
N ILE A 40 -1.08 6.10 9.28
CA ILE A 40 -0.03 6.87 8.59
C ILE A 40 -0.60 8.19 8.10
N GLY A 41 0.03 9.30 8.48
CA GLY A 41 -0.39 10.64 8.07
C GLY A 41 -1.76 11.04 8.64
N PRO A 42 -1.95 10.98 9.97
CA PRO A 42 -3.21 11.38 10.62
C PRO A 42 -3.61 12.84 10.36
N GLY A 43 -2.64 13.73 10.06
CA GLY A 43 -2.87 15.17 9.99
C GLY A 43 -3.52 15.70 11.27
N MET A 44 -4.72 16.29 11.16
CA MET A 44 -5.49 16.79 12.31
C MET A 44 -6.36 15.70 12.99
N GLY A 45 -6.17 14.43 12.65
CA GLY A 45 -6.81 13.30 13.33
C GLY A 45 -8.26 13.01 12.93
N VAL A 46 -8.66 13.42 11.72
CA VAL A 46 -10.05 13.26 11.22
C VAL A 46 -10.46 11.78 11.16
N LEU A 47 -9.54 10.91 10.77
CA LEU A 47 -9.74 9.46 10.80
C LEU A 47 -9.43 8.89 12.20
N THR A 48 -8.36 9.38 12.84
CA THR A 48 -7.90 8.94 14.16
C THR A 48 -8.99 8.88 15.22
N LYS A 49 -9.87 9.89 15.27
CA LYS A 49 -10.95 9.91 16.27
C LYS A 49 -11.88 8.70 16.19
N TYR A 50 -12.17 8.20 14.99
CA TYR A 50 -13.02 7.04 14.79
C TYR A 50 -12.29 5.73 15.10
N LEU A 51 -10.97 5.71 14.94
CA LEU A 51 -10.13 4.59 15.36
C LEU A 51 -10.06 4.50 16.90
N LEU A 52 -9.97 5.64 17.59
CA LEU A 52 -9.90 5.74 19.06
C LEU A 52 -11.18 5.30 19.81
N ASP A 53 -12.27 5.08 19.09
CA ASP A 53 -13.53 4.56 19.63
C ASP A 53 -13.65 3.04 19.48
N LYS A 54 -12.68 2.39 18.81
CA LYS A 54 -12.64 0.94 18.60
C LYS A 54 -11.80 0.25 19.70
N PRO A 55 -12.03 -1.04 19.98
CA PRO A 55 -11.30 -1.79 21.01
C PRO A 55 -9.90 -2.21 20.50
N ILE A 56 -9.07 -1.25 20.13
CA ILE A 56 -7.71 -1.45 19.57
C ILE A 56 -6.74 -0.40 20.11
N ASN A 57 -5.45 -0.75 20.11
CA ASN A 57 -4.38 0.17 20.45
C ASN A 57 -3.97 0.98 19.21
N VAL A 58 -4.45 2.22 19.15
CA VAL A 58 -4.17 3.13 18.04
C VAL A 58 -2.84 3.86 18.26
N TYR A 59 -1.97 3.75 17.26
CA TYR A 59 -0.76 4.52 17.09
C TYR A 59 -0.86 5.35 15.82
N VAL A 60 -0.19 6.50 15.80
CA VAL A 60 -0.13 7.34 14.61
C VAL A 60 1.32 7.68 14.29
N ILE A 61 1.66 7.76 13.01
CA ILE A 61 2.98 8.22 12.53
C ILE A 61 2.81 9.41 11.60
N GLU A 62 3.46 10.53 11.94
CA GLU A 62 3.32 11.81 11.26
C GLU A 62 4.68 12.51 11.15
N ILE A 63 5.01 12.97 9.95
CA ILE A 63 6.25 13.70 9.66
C ILE A 63 6.08 15.21 9.89
N ASP A 64 4.85 15.71 9.79
CA ASP A 64 4.54 17.13 9.98
C ASP A 64 4.45 17.49 11.47
N VAL A 65 5.49 18.15 11.98
CA VAL A 65 5.59 18.57 13.39
C VAL A 65 4.43 19.47 13.85
N GLU A 66 3.81 20.25 12.96
CA GLU A 66 2.62 21.05 13.31
C GLU A 66 1.40 20.16 13.56
N SER A 67 1.23 19.11 12.74
CA SER A 67 0.19 18.10 12.93
C SER A 67 0.44 17.29 14.20
N VAL A 68 1.69 16.93 14.50
CA VAL A 68 2.08 16.27 15.76
C VAL A 68 1.72 17.13 16.98
N ALA A 69 2.04 18.43 16.95
CA ALA A 69 1.68 19.35 18.03
C ALA A 69 0.16 19.47 18.19
N TYR A 70 -0.58 19.54 17.07
CA TYR A 70 -2.04 19.53 17.07
C TYR A 70 -2.59 18.26 17.73
N LEU A 71 -2.11 17.07 17.33
CA LEU A 71 -2.57 15.78 17.85
C LEU A 71 -2.33 15.66 19.36
N ASN A 72 -1.15 16.08 19.85
CA ASN A 72 -0.85 16.09 21.28
C ASN A 72 -1.81 16.99 22.08
N GLY A 73 -2.20 18.13 21.52
CA GLY A 73 -3.13 19.07 22.18
C GLY A 73 -4.60 18.61 22.18
N HIS A 74 -5.03 17.84 21.17
CA HIS A 74 -6.45 17.54 20.94
C HIS A 74 -6.83 16.08 21.20
N TYR A 75 -5.88 15.14 21.23
CA TYR A 75 -6.15 13.71 21.42
C TYR A 75 -5.35 13.12 22.59
N PRO A 76 -5.78 13.35 23.85
CA PRO A 76 -5.11 12.80 25.02
C PRO A 76 -4.98 11.26 25.01
N LYS A 77 -5.93 10.56 24.38
CA LYS A 77 -5.88 9.09 24.20
C LYS A 77 -4.67 8.61 23.37
N LEU A 78 -4.02 9.50 22.61
CA LEU A 78 -2.82 9.18 21.81
C LEU A 78 -1.51 9.51 22.55
N HIS A 79 -1.54 10.05 23.75
CA HIS A 79 -0.30 10.37 24.48
C HIS A 79 0.55 9.12 24.66
N GLY A 80 1.80 9.17 24.21
CA GLY A 80 2.71 8.02 24.15
C GLY A 80 2.60 7.16 22.89
N HIS A 81 1.59 7.38 22.04
CA HIS A 81 1.33 6.62 20.80
C HIS A 81 1.49 7.46 19.51
N ILE A 82 2.00 8.70 19.61
CA ILE A 82 2.31 9.57 18.47
C ILE A 82 3.78 9.44 18.11
N LEU A 83 4.07 8.89 16.93
CA LEU A 83 5.41 8.76 16.37
C LEU A 83 5.67 9.93 15.41
N SER A 84 6.50 10.90 15.84
CA SER A 84 6.87 12.07 15.04
C SER A 84 8.00 11.73 14.05
N GLU A 85 7.73 10.83 13.11
CA GLU A 85 8.74 10.15 12.30
C GLU A 85 8.29 9.95 10.84
N ASP A 86 9.26 9.66 9.95
CA ASP A 86 8.99 9.27 8.55
C ASP A 86 8.73 7.77 8.44
N PHE A 87 7.49 7.36 8.17
CA PHE A 87 7.11 5.94 8.04
C PHE A 87 7.97 5.14 7.04
N LEU A 88 8.44 5.78 5.96
CA LEU A 88 9.26 5.09 4.96
C LEU A 88 10.66 4.74 5.47
N LYS A 89 11.12 5.38 6.56
CA LYS A 89 12.46 5.21 7.14
C LYS A 89 12.44 4.65 8.55
N TYR A 90 11.33 4.84 9.26
CA TYR A 90 11.21 4.42 10.65
C TYR A 90 11.21 2.90 10.76
N ASP A 91 11.90 2.40 11.79
CA ASP A 91 11.82 1.01 12.20
C ASP A 91 10.69 0.85 13.21
N ILE A 92 9.55 0.38 12.72
CA ILE A 92 8.34 0.18 13.52
C ILE A 92 8.54 -0.84 14.66
N ASN A 93 9.55 -1.71 14.57
CA ASN A 93 9.81 -2.71 15.62
C ASN A 93 10.33 -2.11 16.92
N LYS A 94 10.80 -0.85 16.91
CA LYS A 94 11.10 -0.10 18.14
C LYS A 94 9.88 0.07 19.04
N VAL A 95 8.68 -0.07 18.50
CA VAL A 95 7.40 0.11 19.20
C VAL A 95 6.61 -1.20 19.25
N PHE A 96 6.50 -1.90 18.12
CA PHE A 96 5.61 -3.07 18.01
C PHE A 96 6.33 -4.40 18.27
N GLU A 97 7.66 -4.43 18.35
CA GLU A 97 8.44 -5.63 18.72
C GLU A 97 8.08 -6.88 17.90
N GLY A 98 7.77 -6.72 16.60
CA GLY A 98 7.38 -7.83 15.73
C GLY A 98 5.91 -8.25 15.82
N LYS A 99 5.10 -7.62 16.69
CA LYS A 99 3.68 -7.95 16.85
C LYS A 99 2.85 -7.58 15.61
N PRO A 100 1.79 -8.34 15.30
CA PRO A 100 0.87 -7.97 14.24
C PRO A 100 0.21 -6.61 14.46
N LEU A 101 0.14 -5.82 13.39
CA LEU A 101 -0.57 -4.55 13.36
C LEU A 101 -1.27 -4.34 12.02
N ALA A 102 -2.43 -3.70 12.04
CA ALA A 102 -3.02 -3.20 10.80
C ALA A 102 -2.50 -1.79 10.48
N ILE A 103 -2.41 -1.48 9.18
CA ILE A 103 -2.10 -0.14 8.71
C ILE A 103 -3.35 0.50 8.14
N ILE A 104 -3.57 1.76 8.50
CA ILE A 104 -4.64 2.57 7.90
C ILE A 104 -4.18 3.99 7.59
N GLY A 105 -4.86 4.69 6.67
CA GLY A 105 -4.63 6.11 6.49
C GLY A 105 -5.40 6.73 5.33
N ASN A 106 -5.44 8.06 5.34
CA ASN A 106 -5.65 8.87 4.15
C ASN A 106 -4.27 9.20 3.56
N PHE A 107 -3.73 8.30 2.74
CA PHE A 107 -2.32 8.35 2.41
C PHE A 107 -1.96 9.55 1.52
N PRO A 108 -0.84 10.24 1.79
CA PRO A 108 -0.38 11.32 0.92
C PRO A 108 -0.06 10.80 -0.47
N TYR A 109 -0.62 11.44 -1.50
CA TYR A 109 -0.61 10.90 -2.87
C TYR A 109 0.79 10.73 -3.46
N ASN A 110 1.71 11.63 -3.12
CA ASN A 110 3.09 11.63 -3.58
C ASN A 110 3.92 10.41 -3.11
N ILE A 111 3.56 9.81 -1.98
CA ILE A 111 4.29 8.68 -1.39
C ILE A 111 3.45 7.40 -1.25
N SER A 112 2.17 7.45 -1.61
CA SER A 112 1.21 6.35 -1.39
C SER A 112 1.67 5.00 -1.93
N SER A 113 2.28 4.94 -3.12
CA SER A 113 2.85 3.70 -3.67
C SER A 113 4.07 3.21 -2.87
N GLN A 114 4.88 4.12 -2.31
CA GLN A 114 6.03 3.77 -1.48
C GLN A 114 5.58 3.20 -0.14
N ILE A 115 4.47 3.72 0.42
CA ILE A 115 3.83 3.15 1.61
C ILE A 115 3.41 1.70 1.35
N VAL A 116 2.80 1.41 0.19
CA VAL A 116 2.41 0.03 -0.17
C VAL A 116 3.63 -0.88 -0.31
N PHE A 117 4.72 -0.42 -0.96
CA PHE A 117 5.96 -1.20 -1.02
C PHE A 117 6.55 -1.46 0.37
N ARG A 118 6.56 -0.46 1.25
CA ARG A 118 7.01 -0.62 2.62
C ARG A 118 6.14 -1.61 3.40
N ALA A 119 4.82 -1.59 3.19
CA ALA A 119 3.91 -2.57 3.76
C ALA A 119 4.13 -3.99 3.21
N LEU A 120 4.57 -4.14 1.95
CA LEU A 120 4.99 -5.43 1.41
C LEU A 120 6.28 -5.94 2.08
N ASP A 121 7.25 -5.07 2.35
CA ASP A 121 8.46 -5.45 3.08
C ASP A 121 8.14 -5.91 4.51
N LEU A 122 7.16 -5.25 5.14
CA LEU A 122 6.71 -5.53 6.51
C LEU A 122 5.55 -6.55 6.58
N ARG A 123 5.18 -7.18 5.45
CA ARG A 123 3.96 -8.01 5.33
C ARG A 123 3.85 -9.13 6.36
N ALA A 124 4.97 -9.62 6.89
CA ALA A 124 4.96 -10.63 7.96
C ALA A 124 4.18 -10.16 9.22
N GLN A 125 4.18 -8.86 9.49
CA GLN A 125 3.52 -8.21 10.64
C GLN A 125 2.21 -7.51 10.26
N ILE A 126 1.88 -7.39 8.98
CA ILE A 126 0.71 -6.63 8.52
C ILE A 126 -0.35 -7.61 7.99
N PRO A 127 -1.22 -8.17 8.85
CA PRO A 127 -2.31 -9.02 8.40
C PRO A 127 -3.36 -8.24 7.60
N GLU A 128 -3.54 -6.95 7.87
CA GLU A 128 -4.53 -6.11 7.21
C GLU A 128 -3.98 -4.72 6.93
N PHE A 129 -4.27 -4.21 5.73
CA PHE A 129 -3.94 -2.85 5.32
C PHE A 129 -5.17 -2.26 4.66
N SER A 130 -5.60 -1.06 5.06
CA SER A 130 -6.66 -0.36 4.37
C SER A 130 -6.35 1.12 4.25
N GLY A 131 -7.02 1.83 3.37
CA GLY A 131 -6.89 3.26 3.33
C GLY A 131 -7.22 3.84 1.97
N MET A 132 -7.06 5.14 1.91
CA MET A 132 -7.45 5.94 0.77
C MET A 132 -6.25 6.37 -0.05
N PHE A 133 -6.39 6.23 -1.36
CA PHE A 133 -5.40 6.57 -2.36
C PHE A 133 -6.02 7.46 -3.44
N GLN A 134 -5.20 8.01 -4.32
CA GLN A 134 -5.71 8.44 -5.62
C GLN A 134 -6.42 7.26 -6.29
N LYS A 135 -7.57 7.53 -6.92
CA LYS A 135 -8.43 6.49 -7.50
C LYS A 135 -7.66 5.55 -8.43
N GLU A 136 -6.84 6.09 -9.33
CA GLU A 136 -6.04 5.29 -10.28
C GLU A 136 -5.08 4.32 -9.57
N VAL A 137 -4.49 4.73 -8.43
CA VAL A 137 -3.57 3.89 -7.67
C VAL A 137 -4.33 2.76 -6.98
N ALA A 138 -5.49 3.05 -6.37
CA ALA A 138 -6.34 2.03 -5.76
C ALA A 138 -6.87 1.03 -6.79
N GLU A 139 -7.35 1.52 -7.94
CA GLU A 139 -7.77 0.68 -9.06
C GLU A 139 -6.62 -0.20 -9.54
N ARG A 140 -5.43 0.36 -9.75
CA ARG A 140 -4.24 -0.40 -10.15
C ARG A 140 -3.91 -1.52 -9.16
N ILE A 141 -3.91 -1.26 -7.85
CA ILE A 141 -3.59 -2.28 -6.85
C ILE A 141 -4.58 -3.46 -6.93
N CYS A 142 -5.86 -3.18 -7.16
CA CYS A 142 -6.93 -4.18 -7.16
C CYS A 142 -7.22 -4.78 -8.55
N GLU A 143 -6.60 -4.24 -9.62
CA GLU A 143 -6.86 -4.63 -11.00
C GLU A 143 -6.38 -6.07 -11.29
N LYS A 144 -7.08 -6.78 -12.18
CA LYS A 144 -6.70 -8.13 -12.63
C LYS A 144 -5.97 -8.11 -13.97
N LYS A 145 -5.33 -9.23 -14.35
CA LYS A 145 -4.65 -9.36 -15.65
C LYS A 145 -5.59 -9.04 -16.83
N GLY A 146 -5.01 -8.58 -17.94
CA GLY A 146 -5.71 -8.25 -19.18
C GLY A 146 -6.16 -6.79 -19.29
N SER A 147 -6.00 -5.99 -18.23
CA SER A 147 -6.31 -4.55 -18.22
C SER A 147 -5.05 -3.69 -18.40
N LYS A 148 -5.21 -2.51 -19.01
CA LYS A 148 -4.15 -1.48 -19.09
C LYS A 148 -3.80 -0.89 -17.73
N THR A 149 -4.70 -0.98 -16.76
CA THR A 149 -4.48 -0.51 -15.39
C THR A 149 -3.57 -1.49 -14.62
N TYR A 150 -3.61 -2.79 -14.96
CA TYR A 150 -2.86 -3.87 -14.30
C TYR A 150 -1.36 -3.62 -14.37
N GLY A 151 -0.60 -3.68 -13.28
CA GLY A 151 0.81 -3.29 -13.27
C GLY A 151 1.63 -3.93 -12.16
N ILE A 152 2.80 -3.32 -11.90
CA ILE A 152 3.74 -3.78 -10.87
C ILE A 152 3.05 -3.96 -9.52
N LEU A 153 2.30 -2.96 -9.07
CA LEU A 153 1.59 -3.01 -7.79
C LEU A 153 0.51 -4.10 -7.78
N SER A 154 -0.20 -4.32 -8.88
CA SER A 154 -1.21 -5.37 -8.97
C SER A 154 -0.59 -6.73 -8.72
N VAL A 155 0.49 -7.07 -9.43
CA VAL A 155 1.15 -8.37 -9.30
C VAL A 155 1.78 -8.53 -7.92
N LEU A 156 2.58 -7.54 -7.49
CA LEU A 156 3.34 -7.66 -6.25
C LEU A 156 2.44 -7.65 -5.01
N VAL A 157 1.38 -6.84 -4.99
CA VAL A 157 0.44 -6.85 -3.85
C VAL A 157 -0.37 -8.13 -3.84
N GLN A 158 -0.95 -8.52 -4.97
CA GLN A 158 -1.84 -9.69 -5.06
C GLN A 158 -1.10 -11.03 -4.93
N ALA A 159 0.24 -11.04 -4.99
CA ALA A 159 1.03 -12.21 -4.61
C ALA A 159 0.88 -12.56 -3.12
N PHE A 160 0.77 -11.55 -2.25
CA PHE A 160 0.79 -11.72 -0.79
C PHE A 160 -0.54 -11.38 -0.10
N TYR A 161 -1.39 -10.59 -0.76
CA TYR A 161 -2.65 -10.11 -0.22
C TYR A 161 -3.82 -10.41 -1.16
N GLU A 162 -5.00 -10.56 -0.59
CA GLU A 162 -6.27 -10.38 -1.29
C GLU A 162 -6.58 -8.89 -1.34
N ALA A 163 -6.66 -8.33 -2.55
CA ALA A 163 -6.91 -6.91 -2.76
C ALA A 163 -8.37 -6.66 -3.15
N GLU A 164 -9.03 -5.76 -2.42
CA GLU A 164 -10.43 -5.40 -2.60
C GLU A 164 -10.59 -3.89 -2.74
N TYR A 165 -11.19 -3.44 -3.84
CA TYR A 165 -11.60 -2.05 -4.01
C TYR A 165 -12.95 -1.84 -3.33
N LEU A 166 -13.01 -0.98 -2.32
CA LEU A 166 -14.21 -0.83 -1.49
C LEU A 166 -15.16 0.24 -2.04
N PHE A 167 -14.69 1.47 -2.20
CA PHE A 167 -15.53 2.58 -2.69
C PHE A 167 -14.70 3.76 -3.21
N THR A 168 -15.37 4.62 -4.00
CA THR A 168 -14.79 5.87 -4.53
C THR A 168 -15.24 7.06 -3.69
N VAL A 169 -14.35 8.02 -3.48
CA VAL A 169 -14.59 9.25 -2.71
C VAL A 169 -14.38 10.47 -3.62
N SER A 170 -15.31 11.44 -3.55
CA SER A 170 -15.24 12.70 -4.32
C SER A 170 -14.10 13.59 -3.83
N GLU A 171 -13.50 14.36 -4.72
CA GLU A 171 -12.52 15.40 -4.41
C GLU A 171 -13.10 16.52 -3.53
N ASP A 172 -14.41 16.75 -3.55
CA ASP A 172 -15.07 17.84 -2.84
C ASP A 172 -15.07 17.67 -1.31
N VAL A 173 -14.81 16.45 -0.83
CA VAL A 173 -14.74 16.16 0.62
C VAL A 173 -13.39 16.51 1.24
N PHE A 174 -12.50 17.18 0.51
CA PHE A 174 -11.19 17.60 0.98
C PHE A 174 -11.03 19.12 1.03
N ASN A 175 -10.00 19.57 1.76
CA ASN A 175 -9.53 20.95 1.76
C ASN A 175 -7.98 21.01 1.84
N PRO A 176 -7.29 21.58 0.83
CA PRO A 176 -7.83 21.93 -0.48
C PRO A 176 -8.27 20.68 -1.27
N PRO A 177 -9.21 20.79 -2.23
CA PRO A 177 -9.64 19.65 -3.03
C PRO A 177 -8.48 19.15 -3.92
N PRO A 178 -8.27 17.82 -4.03
CA PRO A 178 -7.36 17.25 -5.02
C PRO A 178 -7.92 17.38 -6.44
N LYS A 179 -7.06 17.17 -7.44
CA LYS A 179 -7.46 17.23 -8.86
C LYS A 179 -8.12 15.95 -9.38
N VAL A 180 -8.13 14.90 -8.58
CA VAL A 180 -8.61 13.57 -8.94
C VAL A 180 -9.40 12.98 -7.79
N LYS A 181 -10.33 12.09 -8.12
CA LYS A 181 -11.05 11.27 -7.14
C LYS A 181 -10.10 10.39 -6.34
N SER A 182 -10.57 9.98 -5.17
CA SER A 182 -9.91 8.98 -4.34
C SER A 182 -10.60 7.63 -4.41
N GLY A 183 -9.84 6.57 -4.18
CA GLY A 183 -10.34 5.20 -4.02
C GLY A 183 -9.89 4.64 -2.68
N VAL A 184 -10.80 3.95 -1.99
CA VAL A 184 -10.52 3.24 -0.75
C VAL A 184 -10.41 1.76 -1.07
N LEU A 185 -9.36 1.12 -0.56
CA LEU A 185 -9.11 -0.30 -0.75
C LEU A 185 -8.85 -0.98 0.59
N ARG A 186 -8.94 -2.31 0.57
CA ARG A 186 -8.51 -3.19 1.65
C ARG A 186 -7.64 -4.30 1.09
N LEU A 187 -6.58 -4.61 1.83
CA LEU A 187 -5.69 -5.74 1.59
C LEU A 187 -5.76 -6.64 2.82
N ARG A 188 -6.11 -7.91 2.61
CA ARG A 188 -6.03 -8.95 3.64
C ARG A 188 -4.91 -9.90 3.28
N ARG A 189 -3.95 -10.11 4.18
CA ARG A 189 -2.81 -10.98 3.91
C ARG A 189 -3.31 -12.41 3.73
N LYS A 190 -2.85 -13.08 2.67
CA LYS A 190 -3.17 -14.49 2.44
C LYS A 190 -2.60 -15.34 3.58
N GLU A 191 -3.31 -16.40 3.94
CA GLU A 191 -2.82 -17.36 4.95
C GLU A 191 -1.47 -17.96 4.54
N ASN A 192 -1.37 -18.43 3.29
CA ASN A 192 -0.11 -18.81 2.68
C ASN A 192 0.40 -17.69 1.76
N PHE A 193 1.23 -16.81 2.32
CA PHE A 193 1.88 -15.72 1.61
C PHE A 193 3.34 -16.05 1.23
N ALA A 194 3.81 -17.28 1.44
CA ALA A 194 5.13 -17.71 0.98
C ALA A 194 5.08 -18.02 -0.52
N LEU A 195 6.10 -17.56 -1.27
CA LEU A 195 6.21 -17.88 -2.69
C LEU A 195 7.07 -19.13 -2.89
N PRO A 196 6.74 -20.00 -3.87
CA PRO A 196 7.51 -21.21 -4.17
C PRO A 196 8.74 -20.91 -5.06
N CYS A 197 9.27 -19.69 -4.98
CA CYS A 197 10.46 -19.20 -5.68
C CYS A 197 11.12 -18.08 -4.87
N SER A 198 12.36 -17.72 -5.21
CA SER A 198 13.00 -16.53 -4.63
C SER A 198 12.17 -15.26 -4.81
N GLU A 199 11.70 -14.68 -3.70
CA GLU A 199 10.96 -13.43 -3.73
C GLU A 199 11.77 -12.28 -4.33
N ARG A 200 13.09 -12.24 -4.05
CA ARG A 200 13.99 -11.24 -4.65
C ARG A 200 13.97 -11.34 -6.17
N LEU A 201 14.02 -12.56 -6.70
CA LEU A 201 13.94 -12.80 -8.14
C LEU A 201 12.55 -12.45 -8.68
N PHE A 202 11.48 -12.84 -7.98
CA PHE A 202 10.10 -12.49 -8.36
C PHE A 202 9.91 -10.98 -8.50
N PHE A 203 10.36 -10.19 -7.52
CA PHE A 203 10.31 -8.73 -7.57
C PHE A 203 11.10 -8.18 -8.76
N THR A 204 12.30 -8.72 -9.02
CA THR A 204 13.12 -8.33 -10.18
C THR A 204 12.40 -8.64 -11.49
N VAL A 205 11.85 -9.85 -11.65
CA VAL A 205 11.13 -10.29 -12.87
C VAL A 205 9.93 -9.38 -13.13
N VAL A 206 9.07 -9.16 -12.13
CA VAL A 206 7.88 -8.31 -12.30
C VAL A 206 8.28 -6.87 -12.64
N LYS A 207 9.22 -6.26 -11.90
CA LYS A 207 9.66 -4.88 -12.16
C LYS A 207 10.31 -4.74 -13.54
N THR A 208 11.13 -5.71 -13.94
CA THR A 208 11.81 -5.71 -15.25
C THR A 208 10.82 -5.87 -16.39
N ALA A 209 9.84 -6.77 -16.23
CA ALA A 209 8.78 -6.99 -17.22
C ALA A 209 7.97 -5.70 -17.45
N PHE A 210 7.42 -5.10 -16.40
CA PHE A 210 6.59 -3.91 -16.52
C PHE A 210 7.37 -2.62 -16.84
N GLY A 211 8.68 -2.57 -16.58
CA GLY A 211 9.55 -1.48 -17.02
C GLY A 211 9.56 -1.30 -18.55
N GLN A 212 9.21 -2.35 -19.30
CA GLN A 212 9.06 -2.33 -20.75
C GLN A 212 7.66 -2.78 -21.20
N ARG A 213 6.60 -2.34 -20.50
CA ARG A 213 5.19 -2.79 -20.65
C ARG A 213 4.69 -3.08 -22.07
N ARG A 214 5.09 -2.28 -23.07
CA ARG A 214 4.63 -2.43 -24.47
C ARG A 214 5.32 -3.58 -25.22
N LYS A 215 6.40 -4.13 -24.67
CA LYS A 215 7.16 -5.25 -25.24
C LYS A 215 6.68 -6.58 -24.66
N THR A 216 6.95 -7.66 -25.38
CA THR A 216 6.72 -9.02 -24.90
C THR A 216 7.67 -9.38 -23.75
N ILE A 217 7.37 -10.42 -22.98
CA ILE A 217 8.22 -10.93 -21.89
C ILE A 217 9.62 -11.26 -22.41
N ARG A 218 9.73 -11.88 -23.60
CA ARG A 218 11.01 -12.14 -24.31
C ARG A 218 11.93 -10.94 -24.39
N ASN A 219 11.35 -9.78 -24.71
CA ASN A 219 12.11 -8.55 -24.90
C ASN A 219 12.30 -7.77 -23.61
N SER A 220 11.33 -7.87 -22.70
CA SER A 220 11.37 -7.16 -21.42
C SER A 220 12.42 -7.77 -20.50
N LEU A 221 12.52 -9.10 -20.44
CA LEU A 221 13.46 -9.84 -19.60
C LEU A 221 14.82 -10.13 -20.26
N LYS A 222 15.13 -9.49 -21.40
CA LYS A 222 16.37 -9.74 -22.16
C LYS A 222 17.64 -9.53 -21.30
N THR A 223 17.59 -8.64 -20.32
CA THR A 223 18.72 -8.32 -19.43
C THR A 223 19.03 -9.43 -18.42
N LEU A 224 18.17 -10.45 -18.28
CA LEU A 224 18.38 -11.59 -17.39
C LEU A 224 19.19 -12.73 -18.04
N ASN A 225 19.63 -12.59 -19.29
CA ASN A 225 20.48 -13.55 -20.02
C ASN A 225 19.96 -15.02 -19.98
N LEU A 226 18.64 -15.18 -20.00
CA LEU A 226 17.96 -16.47 -19.93
C LEU A 226 18.32 -17.39 -21.11
N SER A 227 18.37 -18.70 -20.87
CA SER A 227 18.68 -19.70 -21.90
C SER A 227 17.67 -19.68 -23.05
N ASP A 228 18.12 -20.07 -24.25
CA ASP A 228 17.24 -20.12 -25.41
C ASP A 228 16.15 -21.20 -25.26
N ASN A 229 16.41 -22.27 -24.51
CA ASN A 229 15.42 -23.31 -24.21
C ASN A 229 14.26 -22.72 -23.39
N LEU A 230 14.56 -22.04 -22.28
CA LEU A 230 13.54 -21.39 -21.47
C LEU A 230 12.70 -20.40 -22.30
N ARG A 231 13.35 -19.64 -23.18
CA ARG A 231 12.71 -18.64 -24.04
C ARG A 231 11.81 -19.25 -25.12
N GLN A 232 11.79 -20.56 -25.36
CA GLN A 232 10.85 -21.18 -26.31
C GLN A 232 9.43 -21.32 -25.75
N ASP A 233 9.24 -21.18 -24.43
CA ASP A 233 7.92 -21.20 -23.82
C ASP A 233 7.02 -20.07 -24.36
N ALA A 234 5.77 -20.39 -24.70
CA ALA A 234 4.79 -19.45 -25.25
C ALA A 234 4.53 -18.23 -24.35
N ILE A 235 4.78 -18.33 -23.03
CA ILE A 235 4.69 -17.20 -22.11
C ILE A 235 5.59 -16.03 -22.50
N PHE A 236 6.70 -16.30 -23.20
CA PHE A 236 7.65 -15.27 -23.64
C PHE A 236 7.10 -14.38 -24.76
N ASP A 237 6.07 -14.83 -25.48
CA ASP A 237 5.44 -14.07 -26.55
C ASP A 237 4.29 -13.16 -26.06
N LEU A 238 3.87 -13.33 -24.81
CA LEU A 238 2.89 -12.47 -24.15
C LEU A 238 3.51 -11.16 -23.67
N ARG A 239 2.67 -10.15 -23.44
CA ARG A 239 3.04 -8.91 -22.74
C ARG A 239 2.84 -9.05 -21.23
N PRO A 240 3.57 -8.28 -20.39
CA PRO A 240 3.44 -8.32 -18.93
C PRO A 240 2.00 -8.21 -18.42
N GLU A 241 1.17 -7.37 -19.05
CA GLU A 241 -0.22 -7.16 -18.63
C GLU A 241 -1.14 -8.35 -18.90
N GLN A 242 -0.70 -9.33 -19.70
CA GLN A 242 -1.47 -10.54 -20.02
C GLN A 242 -1.19 -11.69 -19.04
N LEU A 243 -0.12 -11.61 -18.24
CA LEU A 243 0.23 -12.62 -17.25
C LEU A 243 -0.52 -12.35 -15.94
N SER A 244 -1.00 -13.42 -15.32
CA SER A 244 -1.54 -13.45 -13.96
C SER A 244 -0.42 -13.49 -12.93
N VAL A 245 -0.78 -13.32 -11.66
CA VAL A 245 0.15 -13.46 -10.53
C VAL A 245 0.79 -14.85 -10.54
N GLU A 246 -0.03 -15.88 -10.75
CA GLU A 246 0.39 -17.29 -10.78
C GLU A 246 1.32 -17.57 -11.96
N GLU A 247 1.04 -16.98 -13.14
CA GLU A 247 1.93 -17.09 -14.31
C GLU A 247 3.27 -16.37 -14.08
N PHE A 248 3.29 -15.24 -13.37
CA PHE A 248 4.55 -14.60 -12.95
C PHE A 248 5.34 -15.43 -11.94
N ILE A 249 4.66 -16.08 -10.98
CA ILE A 249 5.30 -17.01 -10.04
C ILE A 249 5.91 -18.19 -10.79
N ALA A 250 5.14 -18.85 -11.66
CA ALA A 250 5.59 -19.99 -12.45
C ALA A 250 6.75 -19.61 -13.40
N LEU A 251 6.70 -18.43 -14.02
CA LEU A 251 7.81 -17.91 -14.82
C LEU A 251 9.06 -17.71 -13.96
N THR A 252 8.92 -17.18 -12.75
CA THR A 252 10.04 -16.96 -11.82
C THR A 252 10.68 -18.28 -11.40
N GLN A 253 9.87 -19.31 -11.10
CA GLN A 253 10.38 -20.66 -10.79
C GLN A 253 11.20 -21.24 -11.95
N LYS A 254 10.72 -21.06 -13.20
CA LYS A 254 11.46 -21.52 -14.38
C LYS A 254 12.77 -20.76 -14.57
N ILE A 255 12.78 -19.45 -14.33
CA ILE A 255 14.01 -18.63 -14.38
C ILE A 255 15.00 -19.07 -13.29
N GLU A 256 14.52 -19.36 -12.08
CA GLU A 256 15.35 -19.84 -10.97
C GLU A 256 15.99 -21.21 -11.29
N ALA A 257 15.23 -22.11 -11.92
CA ALA A 257 15.72 -23.42 -12.35
C ALA A 257 16.67 -23.37 -13.55
N ASP A 258 16.61 -22.32 -14.38
CA ASP A 258 17.52 -22.10 -15.53
C ASP A 258 18.97 -21.85 -15.07
N GLY A 259 19.16 -21.38 -13.83
CA GLY A 259 20.47 -21.32 -13.17
C GLY A 259 21.42 -20.23 -13.69
N VAL A 260 20.89 -19.14 -14.26
CA VAL A 260 21.66 -17.96 -14.71
C VAL A 260 21.95 -16.99 -13.58
#